data_AF-A0A8H7ZFV5-F1
#
_entry.id   AF-A0A8H7ZFV5-F1
#
_cell.length_a   1.000
_cell.length_b   1.000
_cell.length_c   1.000
_cell.angle_alpha   90.00
_cell.angle_beta   90.00
_cell.angle_gamma   90.00
#
_symmetry.space_group_name_H-M   'P 1'
#
loop_
_entity.id
_entity.type
_entity.pdbx_description
1 polymer ?
#
loop_
_entity_poly.entity_id
_entity_poly.type
_entity_poly.pdbx_seq_one_letter_code
_entity_poly.pdbx_strand_id
1 'polypeptide(L)'
;MPSTKTNVAAKEVPPPPKGGPKITEMTDDTITKNTILVNSQHTNMRLLFLLQKAVQHLHDFAIETRLTTEEWEVAIQFLTDTGKMCSDIRQEFVLLSDVMGLSVLVDSISHPKPANATIGTLLGPFHTHDAHEMHQGDSICSEGKGEPLLIEGLLTEPDGTPIPDASIDLWHCDANGLYDTQYANRDHPDMRGIVKTNDDGSFIIKCTRPVPYPIPHDGPVGKLLQKINRHPYRPAHIHFIIEKEGYDRLITALYAKGDLYETSDAVFGVKTSLLYTLDKLGAEKAKKYDMNPDDWYLKWHFKIITTEEARKLRFEKNKEALTRAAANLTLNEDGLPEPSPLD
;
A
#
# COMPACT_ATOMS: atom_id res chain seq x y z
N MET A 1 27.54 26.09 26.30
CA MET A 1 27.98 24.74 25.85
C MET A 1 28.93 24.93 24.67
N PRO A 2 30.08 24.25 24.64
CA PRO A 2 31.08 24.48 23.60
C PRO A 2 30.58 23.96 22.25
N SER A 3 30.67 24.81 21.23
CA SER A 3 30.42 24.50 19.82
C SER A 3 31.44 23.46 19.34
N THR A 4 31.01 22.22 19.19
CA THR A 4 31.74 21.22 18.41
C THR A 4 31.57 21.55 16.94
N LYS A 5 32.45 22.40 16.40
CA LYS A 5 32.69 22.47 14.95
C LYS A 5 33.26 21.12 14.52
N THR A 6 32.42 20.27 13.95
CA THR A 6 32.89 19.10 13.19
C THR A 6 33.73 19.60 12.03
N ASN A 7 35.04 19.42 12.14
CA ASN A 7 36.00 19.71 11.10
C ASN A 7 35.83 18.63 10.03
N VAL A 8 35.00 18.88 9.02
CA VAL A 8 34.86 17.99 7.87
C VAL A 8 36.15 18.11 7.08
N ALA A 9 37.05 17.14 7.24
CA ALA A 9 38.25 17.05 6.41
C ALA A 9 37.83 17.10 4.94
N ALA A 10 38.44 18.01 4.16
CA ALA A 10 38.21 18.10 2.74
C ALA A 10 38.62 16.76 2.10
N LYS A 11 37.65 15.90 1.83
CA LYS A 11 37.87 14.73 0.97
C LYS A 11 38.34 15.26 -0.38
N GLU A 12 39.42 14.69 -0.91
CA GLU A 12 39.89 15.00 -2.26
C GLU A 12 38.70 14.92 -3.23
N VAL A 13 38.43 16.03 -3.93
CA VAL A 13 37.37 16.07 -4.93
C VAL A 13 37.80 15.12 -6.05
N PRO A 14 37.08 14.02 -6.30
CA PRO A 14 37.44 13.13 -7.38
C PRO A 14 37.42 13.93 -8.70
N PRO A 15 38.45 13.80 -9.55
CA PRO A 15 38.44 14.48 -10.84
C PRO A 15 37.24 14.00 -11.65
N PRO A 16 36.65 14.86 -12.51
CA PRO A 16 35.54 14.44 -13.36
C PRO A 16 35.93 13.20 -14.17
N PRO A 17 35.01 12.24 -14.38
CA PRO A 17 35.30 11.02 -15.13
C PRO A 17 35.92 11.37 -16.48
N LYS A 18 37.08 10.79 -16.82
CA LYS A 18 37.68 10.94 -18.14
C LYS A 18 36.73 10.34 -19.17
N GLY A 19 36.15 11.17 -20.03
CA GLY A 19 35.16 10.74 -21.04
C GLY A 19 33.68 10.87 -20.59
N GLY A 20 33.39 11.62 -19.53
CA GLY A 20 32.01 11.94 -19.14
C GLY A 20 31.22 12.71 -20.21
N PRO A 21 29.89 12.74 -20.10
CA PRO A 21 29.02 13.37 -21.08
C PRO A 21 29.33 14.86 -21.23
N LYS A 22 29.29 15.34 -22.47
CA LYS A 22 29.40 16.76 -22.79
C LYS A 22 28.01 17.38 -22.74
N ILE A 23 27.72 18.14 -21.68
CA ILE A 23 26.51 18.96 -21.60
C ILE A 23 26.63 20.18 -22.51
N THR A 24 25.49 20.65 -23.02
CA THR A 24 25.42 21.88 -23.83
C THR A 24 25.19 23.11 -22.95
N GLU A 25 24.86 24.25 -23.57
CA GLU A 25 24.30 25.41 -22.86
C GLU A 25 23.16 24.98 -21.93
N MET A 26 23.01 25.70 -20.81
CA MET A 26 21.99 25.45 -19.80
C MET A 26 20.91 26.51 -19.90
N THR A 27 19.85 26.16 -20.63
CA THR A 27 18.63 26.95 -20.83
C THR A 27 17.43 26.12 -20.42
N ASP A 28 16.26 26.76 -20.30
CA ASP A 28 14.98 26.11 -20.02
C ASP A 28 14.69 24.95 -21.00
N ASP A 29 15.12 25.07 -22.26
CA ASP A 29 14.90 24.06 -23.31
C ASP A 29 15.89 22.87 -23.25
N THR A 30 17.04 23.06 -22.61
CA THR A 30 18.18 22.12 -22.68
C THR A 30 18.49 21.45 -21.35
N ILE A 31 18.08 22.04 -20.22
CA ILE A 31 18.37 21.54 -18.87
C ILE A 31 17.86 20.12 -18.63
N THR A 32 16.68 19.76 -19.13
CA THR A 32 16.12 18.42 -18.99
C THR A 32 16.99 17.37 -19.68
N LYS A 33 17.38 17.63 -20.93
CA LYS A 33 18.25 16.73 -21.71
C LYS A 33 19.62 16.58 -21.05
N ASN A 34 20.23 17.68 -20.61
CA ASN A 34 21.51 17.67 -19.92
C ASN A 34 21.45 16.87 -18.60
N THR A 35 20.37 17.04 -17.81
CA THR A 35 20.19 16.33 -16.54
C THR A 35 20.04 14.82 -16.75
N ILE A 36 19.20 14.42 -17.72
CA ILE A 36 19.06 13.01 -18.11
C ILE A 36 20.40 12.43 -18.53
N LEU A 37 21.15 13.15 -19.38
CA LEU A 37 22.44 12.71 -19.88
C LEU A 37 23.46 12.47 -18.76
N VAL A 38 23.56 13.41 -17.81
CA VAL A 38 24.48 13.29 -16.66
C VAL A 38 24.10 12.12 -15.76
N ASN A 39 22.81 11.91 -15.50
CA ASN A 39 22.31 10.83 -14.64
C ASN A 39 22.33 9.44 -15.29
N SER A 40 22.56 9.35 -16.61
CA SER A 40 22.52 8.08 -17.38
C SER A 40 23.89 7.41 -17.54
N GLN A 41 24.90 7.78 -16.74
CA GLN A 41 26.27 7.24 -16.87
C GLN A 41 26.48 5.84 -16.25
N HIS A 42 25.44 5.23 -15.70
CA HIS A 42 25.50 3.90 -15.09
C HIS A 42 24.98 2.82 -16.05
N THR A 43 25.31 1.55 -15.79
CA THR A 43 24.94 0.42 -16.67
C THR A 43 23.63 -0.28 -16.30
N ASN A 44 22.99 0.08 -15.19
CA ASN A 44 21.70 -0.48 -14.80
C ASN A 44 20.56 0.11 -15.66
N MET A 45 20.07 -0.67 -16.63
CA MET A 45 19.07 -0.22 -17.61
C MET A 45 17.71 0.12 -16.98
N ARG A 46 17.27 -0.66 -15.99
CA ARG A 46 16.05 -0.36 -15.24
C ARG A 46 16.15 0.95 -14.46
N LEU A 47 17.26 1.20 -13.78
CA LEU A 47 17.50 2.47 -13.08
C LEU A 47 17.55 3.64 -14.07
N LEU A 48 18.10 3.41 -15.28
CA LEU A 48 18.25 4.42 -16.32
C LEU A 48 16.87 4.88 -16.74
N PHE A 49 16.00 3.91 -17.02
CA PHE A 49 14.61 4.15 -17.35
C PHE A 49 13.89 4.98 -16.29
N LEU A 50 13.99 4.56 -15.02
CA LEU A 50 13.30 5.19 -13.91
C LEU A 50 13.78 6.62 -13.68
N LEU A 51 15.09 6.86 -13.65
CA LEU A 51 15.65 8.20 -13.46
C LEU A 51 15.35 9.12 -14.65
N GLN A 52 15.44 8.61 -15.88
CA GLN A 52 15.09 9.39 -17.06
C GLN A 52 13.63 9.84 -17.00
N LYS A 53 12.70 8.93 -16.70
CA LYS A 53 11.28 9.25 -16.59
C LYS A 53 10.98 10.18 -15.42
N ALA A 54 11.61 9.96 -14.26
CA ALA A 54 11.44 10.82 -13.10
C ALA A 54 11.89 12.27 -13.39
N VAL A 55 13.08 12.45 -13.97
CA VAL A 55 13.59 13.79 -14.36
C VAL A 55 12.69 14.43 -15.40
N GLN A 56 12.31 13.68 -16.44
CA GLN A 56 11.43 14.19 -17.50
C GLN A 56 10.09 14.68 -16.92
N HIS A 57 9.37 13.85 -16.18
CA HIS A 57 8.07 14.22 -15.63
C HIS A 57 8.15 15.34 -14.58
N LEU A 58 9.21 15.39 -13.77
CA LEU A 58 9.41 16.46 -12.80
C LEU A 58 9.68 17.81 -13.49
N HIS A 59 10.53 17.82 -14.52
CA HIS A 59 10.81 19.05 -15.27
C HIS A 59 9.60 19.50 -16.11
N ASP A 60 8.89 18.55 -16.75
CA ASP A 60 7.67 18.86 -17.50
C ASP A 60 6.61 19.47 -16.59
N PHE A 61 6.43 18.95 -15.37
CA PHE A 61 5.56 19.57 -14.36
C PHE A 61 5.96 21.02 -14.08
N ALA A 62 7.24 21.29 -13.79
CA ALA A 62 7.70 22.65 -13.51
C ALA A 62 7.53 23.61 -14.69
N ILE A 63 7.77 23.12 -15.92
CA ILE A 63 7.62 23.89 -17.16
C ILE A 63 6.14 24.17 -17.43
N GLU A 64 5.28 23.15 -17.32
CA GLU A 64 3.85 23.24 -17.57
C GLU A 64 3.18 24.21 -16.60
N THR A 65 3.50 24.12 -15.31
CA THR A 65 2.90 24.99 -14.28
C THR A 65 3.57 26.36 -14.19
N ARG A 66 4.72 26.56 -14.86
CA ARG A 66 5.58 27.73 -14.68
C ARG A 66 5.92 27.96 -13.20
N LEU A 67 6.33 26.88 -12.53
CA LEU A 67 6.59 26.85 -11.08
C LEU A 67 7.49 28.02 -10.68
N THR A 68 7.02 28.86 -9.76
CA THR A 68 7.80 30.01 -9.28
C THR A 68 8.82 29.58 -8.23
N THR A 69 9.81 30.45 -7.99
CA THR A 69 10.79 30.21 -6.91
C THR A 69 10.09 30.13 -5.55
N GLU A 70 9.09 30.98 -5.30
CA GLU A 70 8.35 31.01 -4.06
C GLU A 70 7.52 29.73 -3.85
N GLU A 71 6.85 29.24 -4.90
CA GLU A 71 6.13 27.96 -4.84
C GLU A 71 7.06 26.77 -4.65
N TRP A 72 8.22 26.79 -5.32
CA TRP A 72 9.27 25.79 -5.15
C TRP A 72 9.81 25.77 -3.71
N GLU A 73 10.10 26.92 -3.11
CA GLU A 73 10.54 27.01 -1.71
C GLU A 73 9.50 26.42 -0.74
N VAL A 74 8.21 26.70 -0.96
CA VAL A 74 7.12 26.11 -0.19
C VAL A 74 7.08 24.59 -0.34
N ALA A 75 7.26 24.06 -1.56
CA ALA A 75 7.29 22.62 -1.81
C ALA A 75 8.50 21.95 -1.14
N ILE A 76 9.69 22.57 -1.19
CA ILE A 76 10.89 22.07 -0.52
C ILE A 76 10.70 22.04 1.01
N GLN A 77 10.10 23.09 1.58
CA GLN A 77 9.79 23.12 3.01
C GLN A 77 8.78 22.02 3.39
N PHE A 78 7.73 21.83 2.57
CA PHE A 78 6.75 20.76 2.78
C PHE A 78 7.39 19.36 2.78
N LEU A 79 8.25 19.05 1.81
CA LEU A 79 8.96 17.76 1.73
C LEU A 79 9.96 17.60 2.89
N THR A 80 10.62 18.69 3.29
CA THR A 80 11.52 18.71 4.45
C THR A 80 10.77 18.36 5.73
N ASP A 81 9.62 18.98 5.96
CA ASP A 81 8.80 18.72 7.14
C ASP A 81 8.17 17.32 7.10
N THR A 82 7.84 16.81 5.91
CA THR A 82 7.37 15.43 5.71
C THR A 82 8.45 14.44 6.15
N GLY A 83 9.71 14.67 5.75
CA GLY A 83 10.84 13.86 6.21
C GLY A 83 11.06 13.92 7.71
N LYS A 84 11.00 15.12 8.31
CA LYS A 84 11.15 15.31 9.77
C LYS A 84 10.04 14.68 10.60
N MET A 85 8.86 14.46 10.02
CA MET A 85 7.72 13.82 10.66
C MET A 85 7.82 12.28 10.65
N CYS A 86 8.71 11.72 9.84
CA CYS A 86 8.91 10.27 9.80
C CYS A 86 9.66 9.76 11.06
N SER A 87 9.26 8.60 11.55
CA SER A 87 9.85 7.86 12.67
C SER A 87 9.66 6.34 12.46
N ASP A 88 10.11 5.52 13.41
CA ASP A 88 9.95 4.06 13.35
C ASP A 88 8.47 3.62 13.35
N ILE A 89 7.58 4.44 13.91
CA ILE A 89 6.13 4.15 14.02
C ILE A 89 5.27 5.05 13.13
N ARG A 90 5.87 6.00 12.39
CA ARG A 90 5.16 6.94 11.52
C ARG A 90 5.92 7.16 10.22
N GLN A 91 5.30 6.85 9.09
CA GLN A 91 5.89 7.07 7.76
C GLN A 91 5.11 8.11 6.97
N GLU A 92 5.39 9.40 7.21
CA GLU A 92 4.68 10.52 6.57
C GLU A 92 4.89 10.57 5.04
N PHE A 93 6.02 10.07 4.52
CA PHE A 93 6.23 9.93 3.07
C PHE A 93 5.35 8.85 2.44
N VAL A 94 5.13 7.73 3.16
CA VAL A 94 4.17 6.71 2.72
C VAL A 94 2.76 7.29 2.75
N LEU A 95 2.41 8.04 3.79
CA LEU A 95 1.12 8.72 3.88
C LEU A 95 0.92 9.75 2.76
N LEU A 96 1.97 10.49 2.38
CA LEU A 96 1.94 11.39 1.24
C LEU A 96 1.66 10.63 -0.06
N SER A 97 2.34 9.48 -0.27
CA SER A 97 2.07 8.58 -1.41
C SER A 97 0.62 8.09 -1.42
N ASP A 98 0.06 7.74 -0.25
CA ASP A 98 -1.31 7.25 -0.09
C ASP A 98 -2.33 8.32 -0.49
N VAL A 99 -2.23 9.54 0.05
CA VAL A 99 -3.21 10.61 -0.22
C VAL A 99 -3.07 11.21 -1.62
N MET A 100 -1.96 10.94 -2.32
CA MET A 100 -1.75 11.27 -3.72
C MET A 100 -2.17 10.13 -4.66
N GLY A 101 -2.63 9.00 -4.12
CA GLY A 101 -3.09 7.83 -4.88
C GLY A 101 -1.97 6.98 -5.51
N LEU A 102 -0.71 7.32 -5.25
CA LEU A 102 0.44 6.61 -5.82
C LEU A 102 0.54 5.19 -5.27
N SER A 103 0.32 4.98 -3.98
CA SER A 103 0.42 3.65 -3.36
C SER A 103 -0.57 2.65 -3.97
N VAL A 104 -1.83 3.06 -4.18
CA VAL A 104 -2.87 2.20 -4.78
C VAL A 104 -2.56 1.90 -6.23
N LEU A 105 -2.02 2.89 -6.96
CA LEU A 105 -1.61 2.74 -8.34
C LEU A 105 -0.45 1.73 -8.46
N VAL A 106 0.58 1.86 -7.62
CA VAL A 106 1.73 0.94 -7.60
C VAL A 106 1.26 -0.49 -7.28
N ASP A 107 0.39 -0.67 -6.29
CA ASP A 107 -0.20 -1.98 -5.98
C ASP A 107 -0.92 -2.58 -7.19
N SER A 108 -1.78 -1.79 -7.83
CA SER A 108 -2.59 -2.24 -8.97
C SER A 108 -1.76 -2.64 -10.18
N ILE A 109 -0.61 -1.99 -10.41
CA ILE A 109 0.34 -2.34 -11.48
C ILE A 109 1.16 -3.58 -11.10
N SER A 110 1.56 -3.69 -9.84
CA SER A 110 2.52 -4.72 -9.38
C SER A 110 1.86 -6.07 -9.11
N HIS A 111 0.58 -6.09 -8.74
CA HIS A 111 -0.16 -7.29 -8.33
C HIS A 111 -1.45 -7.49 -9.14
N PRO A 112 -1.39 -7.55 -10.49
CA PRO A 112 -2.59 -7.74 -11.28
C PRO A 112 -3.23 -9.08 -10.97
N LYS A 113 -4.57 -9.12 -11.05
CA LYS A 113 -5.38 -10.32 -10.79
C LYS A 113 -6.32 -10.60 -11.97
N PRO A 114 -6.64 -11.86 -12.28
CA PRO A 114 -7.73 -12.19 -13.19
C PRO A 114 -9.07 -11.76 -12.59
N ALA A 115 -10.10 -11.59 -13.42
CA ALA A 115 -11.39 -11.05 -13.00
C ALA A 115 -12.11 -11.86 -11.91
N ASN A 116 -11.82 -13.15 -11.80
CA ASN A 116 -12.41 -14.07 -10.83
C ASN A 116 -11.54 -14.32 -9.58
N ALA A 117 -10.40 -13.63 -9.42
CA ALA A 117 -9.60 -13.65 -8.21
C ALA A 117 -9.88 -12.41 -7.34
N THR A 118 -9.65 -12.53 -6.03
CA THR A 118 -9.74 -11.39 -5.12
C THR A 118 -8.64 -10.39 -5.43
N ILE A 119 -9.03 -9.12 -5.56
CA ILE A 119 -8.10 -8.03 -5.83
C ILE A 119 -7.45 -7.51 -4.55
N GLY A 120 -6.21 -7.04 -4.68
CA GLY A 120 -5.50 -6.40 -3.58
C GLY A 120 -5.91 -4.94 -3.37
N THR A 121 -5.46 -4.38 -2.25
CA THR A 121 -5.46 -2.94 -1.97
C THR A 121 -4.33 -2.64 -0.98
N LEU A 122 -4.26 -1.41 -0.47
CA LEU A 122 -3.20 -0.95 0.43
C LEU A 122 -3.06 -1.81 1.70
N LEU A 123 -1.81 -2.10 2.06
CA LEU A 123 -1.47 -2.66 3.38
C LEU A 123 -1.84 -1.67 4.50
N GLY A 124 -1.58 -0.38 4.30
CA GLY A 124 -1.64 0.61 5.36
C GLY A 124 -0.45 0.50 6.33
N PRO A 125 -0.30 1.47 7.26
CA PRO A 125 0.91 1.57 8.09
C PRO A 125 0.84 0.77 9.41
N PHE A 126 -0.27 0.07 9.68
CA PHE A 126 -0.56 -0.49 11.02
C PHE A 126 -0.43 -2.01 11.14
N HIS A 127 0.05 -2.68 10.08
CA HIS A 127 0.42 -4.10 10.17
C HIS A 127 1.67 -4.29 11.03
N THR A 128 1.73 -5.38 11.79
CA THR A 128 2.88 -5.76 12.63
C THR A 128 3.10 -7.26 12.53
N HIS A 129 4.34 -7.70 12.75
CA HIS A 129 4.72 -9.12 12.66
C HIS A 129 4.56 -9.90 13.97
N ASP A 130 4.03 -9.27 15.02
CA ASP A 130 3.85 -9.86 16.35
C ASP A 130 2.44 -10.43 16.58
N ALA A 131 1.56 -10.41 15.57
CA ALA A 131 0.25 -11.05 15.66
C ALA A 131 0.38 -12.56 15.95
N HIS A 132 -0.49 -13.08 16.81
CA HIS A 132 -0.46 -14.48 17.21
C HIS A 132 -1.29 -15.36 16.28
N GLU A 133 -0.85 -16.61 16.08
CA GLU A 133 -1.68 -17.65 15.49
C GLU A 133 -2.74 -18.11 16.51
N MET A 134 -3.99 -18.16 16.07
CA MET A 134 -5.17 -18.42 16.89
C MET A 134 -5.92 -19.65 16.38
N HIS A 135 -6.66 -20.32 17.27
CA HIS A 135 -7.55 -21.39 16.82
C HIS A 135 -8.77 -20.80 16.10
N GLN A 136 -9.29 -21.55 15.13
CA GLN A 136 -10.51 -21.21 14.39
C GLN A 136 -11.68 -20.95 15.35
N GLY A 137 -12.28 -19.76 15.26
CA GLY A 137 -13.39 -19.34 16.14
C GLY A 137 -13.00 -18.75 17.49
N ASP A 138 -11.70 -18.57 17.77
CA ASP A 138 -11.25 -17.68 18.85
C ASP A 138 -11.42 -16.21 18.47
N SER A 139 -11.51 -15.34 19.49
CA SER A 139 -11.54 -13.89 19.29
C SER A 139 -10.12 -13.35 19.18
N ILE A 140 -9.85 -12.57 18.13
CA ILE A 140 -8.61 -11.78 17.99
C ILE A 140 -8.67 -10.44 18.74
N CYS A 141 -9.80 -10.14 19.37
CA CYS A 141 -10.08 -8.86 20.04
C CYS A 141 -10.33 -9.09 21.53
N SER A 142 -9.79 -8.21 22.35
CA SER A 142 -10.14 -8.07 23.76
C SER A 142 -11.62 -7.68 23.96
N GLU A 143 -12.21 -8.08 25.09
CA GLU A 143 -13.60 -7.75 25.40
C GLU A 143 -13.83 -6.23 25.46
N GLY A 144 -15.02 -5.78 25.02
CA GLY A 144 -15.42 -4.37 25.06
C GLY A 144 -14.77 -3.46 24.00
N LYS A 145 -13.96 -4.01 23.08
CA LYS A 145 -13.30 -3.25 22.00
C LYS A 145 -14.19 -2.94 20.79
N GLY A 146 -15.43 -3.41 20.78
CA GLY A 146 -16.40 -3.11 19.72
C GLY A 146 -17.57 -4.09 19.71
N GLU A 147 -18.46 -3.92 18.74
CA GLU A 147 -19.60 -4.81 18.54
C GLU A 147 -19.12 -6.16 17.97
N PRO A 148 -19.43 -7.32 18.58
CA PRO A 148 -18.92 -8.61 18.12
C PRO A 148 -19.29 -8.93 16.67
N LEU A 149 -18.34 -9.51 15.96
CA LEU A 149 -18.45 -9.90 14.56
C LEU A 149 -17.86 -11.30 14.36
N LEU A 150 -18.61 -12.20 13.75
CA LEU A 150 -18.11 -13.47 13.23
C LEU A 150 -17.89 -13.35 11.72
N ILE A 151 -16.68 -13.67 11.27
CA ILE A 151 -16.34 -13.80 9.85
C ILE A 151 -16.21 -15.29 9.52
N GLU A 152 -16.95 -15.76 8.52
CA GLU A 152 -16.86 -17.14 8.00
C GLU A 152 -16.59 -17.11 6.50
N GLY A 153 -15.64 -17.93 6.05
CA GLY A 153 -15.16 -17.86 4.68
C GLY A 153 -14.55 -19.15 4.15
N LEU A 154 -14.19 -19.09 2.88
CA LEU A 154 -13.44 -20.12 2.16
C LEU A 154 -12.29 -19.41 1.46
N LEU A 155 -11.12 -20.03 1.46
CA LEU A 155 -10.02 -19.70 0.58
C LEU A 155 -9.90 -20.75 -0.50
N THR A 156 -10.02 -20.33 -1.75
CA THR A 156 -9.93 -21.23 -2.91
C THR A 156 -9.06 -20.64 -4.01
N GLU A 157 -8.70 -21.47 -4.97
CA GLU A 157 -8.31 -21.03 -6.30
C GLU A 157 -9.51 -20.47 -7.08
N PRO A 158 -9.29 -19.79 -8.22
CA PRO A 158 -10.40 -19.22 -8.98
C PRO A 158 -11.38 -20.25 -9.53
N ASP A 159 -10.93 -21.49 -9.73
CA ASP A 159 -11.73 -22.65 -10.16
C ASP A 159 -12.54 -23.31 -9.03
N GLY A 160 -12.31 -22.90 -7.77
CA GLY A 160 -12.99 -23.40 -6.58
C GLY A 160 -12.20 -24.48 -5.81
N THR A 161 -11.00 -24.85 -6.24
CA THR A 161 -10.15 -25.79 -5.50
C THR A 161 -9.79 -25.20 -4.12
N PRO A 162 -10.06 -25.89 -3.00
CA PRO A 162 -9.78 -25.37 -1.67
C PRO A 162 -8.27 -25.28 -1.40
N ILE A 163 -7.85 -24.24 -0.67
CA ILE A 163 -6.46 -24.04 -0.29
C ILE A 163 -6.32 -24.25 1.23
N PRO A 164 -5.84 -25.43 1.68
CA PRO A 164 -5.69 -25.73 3.09
C PRO A 164 -4.38 -25.18 3.67
N ASP A 165 -4.34 -25.01 4.99
CA ASP A 165 -3.16 -24.56 5.75
C ASP A 165 -2.56 -23.26 5.18
N ALA A 166 -3.41 -22.35 4.72
CA ALA A 166 -3.03 -20.98 4.36
C ALA A 166 -3.24 -20.07 5.58
N SER A 167 -2.33 -19.11 5.75
CA SER A 167 -2.47 -18.09 6.79
C SER A 167 -3.45 -17.00 6.34
N ILE A 168 -4.44 -16.69 7.18
CA ILE A 168 -5.31 -15.53 7.09
C ILE A 168 -4.94 -14.60 8.25
N ASP A 169 -4.08 -13.62 7.99
CA ASP A 169 -3.67 -12.58 8.94
C ASP A 169 -4.64 -11.40 8.82
N LEU A 170 -5.32 -11.07 9.91
CA LEU A 170 -6.38 -10.06 9.97
C LEU A 170 -6.03 -9.01 11.02
N TRP A 171 -6.25 -7.73 10.69
CA TRP A 171 -6.19 -6.63 11.67
C TRP A 171 -7.19 -5.52 11.33
N HIS A 172 -7.67 -4.79 12.34
CA HIS A 172 -8.51 -3.60 12.16
C HIS A 172 -8.47 -2.68 13.40
N CYS A 173 -9.10 -1.50 13.32
CA CYS A 173 -9.22 -0.58 14.44
C CYS A 173 -10.31 -1.00 15.44
N ASP A 174 -10.20 -0.56 16.68
CA ASP A 174 -11.25 -0.73 17.69
C ASP A 174 -12.41 0.29 17.53
N ALA A 175 -13.38 0.26 18.45
CA ALA A 175 -14.54 1.16 18.43
C ALA A 175 -14.20 2.65 18.55
N ASN A 176 -12.97 3.01 18.93
CA ASN A 176 -12.49 4.40 18.96
C ASN A 176 -11.80 4.79 17.63
N GLY A 177 -11.72 3.88 16.67
CA GLY A 177 -11.01 4.10 15.41
C GLY A 177 -9.49 4.05 15.56
N LEU A 178 -8.97 3.39 16.61
CA LEU A 178 -7.54 3.27 16.86
C LEU A 178 -7.07 1.83 16.69
N TYR A 179 -5.89 1.65 16.10
CA TYR A 179 -5.17 0.39 16.14
C TYR A 179 -4.44 0.26 17.49
N ASP A 180 -4.25 -0.97 17.96
CA ASP A 180 -3.49 -1.29 19.17
C ASP A 180 -2.11 -0.58 19.21
N THR A 181 -1.41 -0.52 18.07
CA THR A 181 -0.11 0.14 17.89
C THR A 181 -0.11 1.64 18.15
N GLN A 182 -1.27 2.28 18.17
CA GLN A 182 -1.41 3.71 18.45
C GLN A 182 -1.56 4.01 19.95
N TYR A 183 -1.79 2.99 20.78
CA TYR A 183 -1.85 3.16 22.23
C TYR A 183 -0.45 3.16 22.84
N ALA A 184 -0.11 4.22 23.57
CA ALA A 184 1.19 4.37 24.23
C ALA A 184 1.49 3.28 25.27
N ASN A 185 0.45 2.62 25.77
CA ASN A 185 0.53 1.54 26.76
C ASN A 185 0.30 0.15 26.15
N ARG A 186 0.47 -0.02 24.83
CA ARG A 186 0.42 -1.35 24.19
C ARG A 186 1.48 -2.26 24.79
N ASP A 187 1.04 -3.40 25.31
CA ASP A 187 1.88 -4.44 25.93
C ASP A 187 1.81 -5.79 25.19
N HIS A 188 0.76 -6.02 24.41
CA HIS A 188 0.58 -7.20 23.55
C HIS A 188 -0.19 -6.82 22.25
N PRO A 189 -0.15 -7.66 21.21
CA PRO A 189 -1.02 -7.51 20.04
C PRO A 189 -2.50 -7.65 20.42
N ASP A 190 -3.33 -6.72 19.98
CA ASP A 190 -4.79 -6.75 20.13
C ASP A 190 -5.44 -6.29 18.81
N MET A 191 -6.68 -6.71 18.56
CA MET A 191 -7.38 -6.43 17.30
C MET A 191 -6.69 -6.98 16.05
N ARG A 192 -5.82 -7.98 16.23
CA ARG A 192 -5.04 -8.63 15.16
C ARG A 192 -4.79 -10.10 15.48
N GLY A 193 -4.80 -10.96 14.46
CA GLY A 193 -4.55 -12.38 14.64
C GLY A 193 -4.48 -13.14 13.33
N ILE A 194 -3.87 -14.32 13.39
CA ILE A 194 -3.64 -15.19 12.24
C ILE A 194 -4.43 -16.49 12.46
N VAL A 195 -5.22 -16.92 11.48
CA VAL A 195 -5.85 -18.25 11.49
C VAL A 195 -5.41 -19.07 10.27
N LYS A 196 -5.33 -20.39 10.42
CA LYS A 196 -5.02 -21.32 9.34
C LYS A 196 -6.28 -21.90 8.72
N THR A 197 -6.38 -21.90 7.40
CA THR A 197 -7.51 -22.55 6.69
C THR A 197 -7.53 -24.06 6.94
N ASN A 198 -8.73 -24.63 7.07
CA ASN A 198 -8.92 -26.08 7.21
C ASN A 198 -8.66 -26.82 5.89
N ASP A 199 -8.72 -28.16 5.93
CA ASP A 199 -8.55 -29.04 4.75
C ASP A 199 -9.50 -28.71 3.58
N ASP A 200 -10.70 -28.20 3.88
CA ASP A 200 -11.69 -27.76 2.90
C ASP A 200 -11.56 -26.28 2.51
N GLY A 201 -10.47 -25.62 2.92
CA GLY A 201 -10.20 -24.20 2.70
C GLY A 201 -11.01 -23.26 3.60
N SER A 202 -11.83 -23.77 4.52
CA SER A 202 -12.66 -22.92 5.38
C SER A 202 -11.87 -22.17 6.46
N PHE A 203 -12.36 -20.99 6.83
CA PHE A 203 -11.87 -20.24 7.97
C PHE A 203 -12.98 -19.46 8.69
N ILE A 204 -12.77 -19.21 9.97
CA ILE A 204 -13.68 -18.62 10.94
C ILE A 204 -12.85 -17.76 11.89
N ILE A 205 -13.19 -16.48 11.98
CA ILE A 205 -12.54 -15.52 12.88
C ILE A 205 -13.62 -14.78 13.66
N LYS A 206 -13.48 -14.71 14.98
CA LYS A 206 -14.25 -13.75 15.79
C LYS A 206 -13.42 -12.48 15.97
N CYS A 207 -14.05 -11.35 15.75
CA CYS A 207 -13.48 -10.03 15.95
C CYS A 207 -14.58 -9.03 16.35
N THR A 208 -14.39 -7.74 16.09
CA THR A 208 -15.45 -6.74 16.22
C THR A 208 -15.68 -6.00 14.92
N ARG A 209 -16.84 -5.34 14.79
CA ARG A 209 -17.15 -4.48 13.65
C ARG A 209 -16.27 -3.22 13.70
N PRO A 210 -15.47 -2.93 12.66
CA PRO A 210 -14.66 -1.71 12.61
C PRO A 210 -15.54 -0.46 12.45
N VAL A 211 -14.94 0.70 12.71
CA VAL A 211 -15.55 2.02 12.51
C VAL A 211 -14.69 2.88 11.57
N PRO A 212 -15.25 3.93 10.94
CA PRO A 212 -14.46 4.91 10.23
C PRO A 212 -13.46 5.60 11.14
N TYR A 213 -12.29 5.93 10.61
CA TYR A 213 -11.27 6.64 11.36
C TYR A 213 -10.45 7.57 10.46
N PRO A 214 -9.88 8.65 11.01
CA PRO A 214 -9.00 9.52 10.26
C PRO A 214 -7.58 8.95 10.18
N ILE A 215 -6.92 9.11 9.02
CA ILE A 215 -5.46 8.96 8.93
C ILE A 215 -4.75 10.01 9.82
N PRO A 216 -3.49 9.81 10.23
CA PRO A 216 -2.73 10.83 10.93
C PRO A 216 -2.76 12.17 10.17
N HIS A 217 -3.22 13.24 10.82
CA HIS A 217 -3.49 14.51 10.14
C HIS A 217 -2.99 15.75 10.90
N ASP A 218 -2.14 15.54 11.89
CA ASP A 218 -1.38 16.55 12.65
C ASP A 218 -0.08 16.97 11.92
N GLY A 219 0.34 16.20 10.92
CA GLY A 219 1.55 16.41 10.14
C GLY A 219 1.37 17.24 8.86
N PRO A 220 2.44 17.39 8.06
CA PRO A 220 2.39 18.09 6.77
C PRO A 220 1.29 17.57 5.85
N VAL A 221 1.08 16.26 5.77
CA VAL A 221 0.02 15.69 4.91
C VAL A 221 -1.36 16.15 5.36
N GLY A 222 -1.65 16.13 6.66
CA GLY A 222 -2.90 16.65 7.19
C GLY A 222 -3.11 18.14 6.89
N LYS A 223 -2.07 18.96 7.00
CA LYS A 223 -2.10 20.38 6.62
C LYS A 223 -2.37 20.59 5.13
N LEU A 224 -1.79 19.74 4.27
CA LEU A 224 -2.07 19.75 2.84
C LEU A 224 -3.55 19.43 2.58
N LEU A 225 -4.08 18.35 3.17
CA LEU A 225 -5.48 17.98 3.01
C LEU A 225 -6.44 19.09 3.44
N GLN A 226 -6.16 19.75 4.57
CA GLN A 226 -6.94 20.92 5.02
C GLN A 226 -6.90 22.06 4.00
N LYS A 227 -5.72 22.39 3.44
CA LYS A 227 -5.58 23.46 2.43
C LYS A 227 -6.37 23.18 1.15
N ILE A 228 -6.55 21.92 0.78
CA ILE A 228 -7.31 21.50 -0.40
C ILE A 228 -8.74 21.04 -0.09
N ASN A 229 -9.25 21.35 1.12
CA ASN A 229 -10.60 21.00 1.57
C ASN A 229 -10.93 19.49 1.49
N ARG A 230 -9.94 18.63 1.74
CA ARG A 230 -10.11 17.16 1.84
C ARG A 230 -10.16 16.71 3.29
N HIS A 231 -11.06 15.78 3.61
CA HIS A 231 -11.11 15.14 4.92
C HIS A 231 -10.05 14.03 5.06
N PRO A 232 -9.60 13.70 6.28
CA PRO A 232 -8.63 12.63 6.52
C PRO A 232 -9.26 11.24 6.71
N TYR A 233 -10.59 11.13 6.69
CA TYR A 233 -11.28 9.88 7.02
C TYR A 233 -11.15 8.76 5.98
N ARG A 234 -11.00 7.55 6.50
CA ARG A 234 -11.19 6.29 5.80
C ARG A 234 -12.50 5.63 6.25
N PRO A 235 -13.24 4.96 5.36
CA PRO A 235 -14.44 4.20 5.72
C PRO A 235 -14.10 3.01 6.63
N ALA A 236 -15.08 2.46 7.35
CA ALA A 236 -14.86 1.26 8.17
C ALA A 236 -14.34 0.09 7.32
N HIS A 237 -13.24 -0.54 7.75
CA HIS A 237 -12.63 -1.65 7.00
C HIS A 237 -11.87 -2.64 7.88
N ILE A 238 -11.65 -3.82 7.31
CA ILE A 238 -10.93 -4.94 7.90
C ILE A 238 -9.81 -5.31 6.95
N HIS A 239 -8.56 -5.33 7.42
CA HIS A 239 -7.41 -5.69 6.60
C HIS A 239 -7.13 -7.19 6.64
N PHE A 240 -6.55 -7.69 5.55
CA PHE A 240 -6.14 -9.08 5.38
C PHE A 240 -4.78 -9.18 4.68
N ILE A 241 -3.91 -10.06 5.18
CA ILE A 241 -2.82 -10.70 4.44
C ILE A 241 -3.14 -12.18 4.34
N ILE A 242 -3.13 -12.71 3.11
CA ILE A 242 -3.32 -14.13 2.86
C ILE A 242 -2.06 -14.71 2.23
N GLU A 243 -1.54 -15.77 2.85
CA GLU A 243 -0.27 -16.38 2.48
C GLU A 243 -0.34 -17.91 2.47
N LYS A 244 0.18 -18.49 1.39
CA LYS A 244 0.48 -19.91 1.27
C LYS A 244 1.68 -20.05 0.34
N GLU A 245 2.63 -20.92 0.67
CA GLU A 245 3.76 -21.22 -0.21
C GLU A 245 3.25 -21.68 -1.59
N GLY A 246 3.84 -21.14 -2.66
CA GLY A 246 3.42 -21.40 -4.05
C GLY A 246 2.29 -20.49 -4.56
N TYR A 247 1.64 -19.72 -3.67
CA TYR A 247 0.59 -18.77 -4.03
C TYR A 247 1.08 -17.32 -4.00
N ASP A 248 0.45 -16.48 -4.80
CA ASP A 248 0.68 -15.04 -4.77
C ASP A 248 0.11 -14.45 -3.48
N ARG A 249 0.97 -13.79 -2.70
CA ARG A 249 0.56 -13.13 -1.45
C ARG A 249 -0.52 -12.10 -1.75
N LEU A 250 -1.67 -12.21 -1.08
CA LEU A 250 -2.75 -11.23 -1.21
C LEU A 250 -2.74 -10.29 -0.01
N ILE A 251 -2.49 -9.01 -0.28
CA ILE A 251 -2.74 -7.92 0.66
C ILE A 251 -4.04 -7.24 0.24
N THR A 252 -5.06 -7.22 1.10
CA THR A 252 -6.35 -6.61 0.78
C THR A 252 -7.05 -6.06 2.02
N ALA A 253 -8.19 -5.42 1.81
CA ALA A 253 -9.08 -4.95 2.85
C ALA A 253 -10.52 -5.02 2.38
N LEU A 254 -11.45 -5.28 3.29
CA LEU A 254 -12.89 -5.26 3.04
C LEU A 254 -13.49 -4.00 3.66
N TYR A 255 -14.36 -3.32 2.92
CA TYR A 255 -14.93 -2.03 3.30
C TYR A 255 -16.44 -2.14 3.52
N ALA A 256 -16.96 -1.50 4.57
CA ALA A 256 -18.39 -1.50 4.83
C ALA A 256 -19.16 -0.77 3.72
N LYS A 257 -20.14 -1.43 3.11
CA LYS A 257 -21.03 -0.83 2.13
C LYS A 257 -22.01 0.13 2.80
N GLY A 258 -22.18 1.32 2.23
CA GLY A 258 -23.01 2.40 2.74
C GLY A 258 -22.31 3.25 3.81
N ASP A 259 -21.02 3.05 4.05
CA ASP A 259 -20.24 3.89 4.95
C ASP A 259 -20.21 5.35 4.46
N LEU A 260 -20.23 6.30 5.41
CA LEU A 260 -20.21 7.73 5.10
C LEU A 260 -19.02 8.14 4.21
N TYR A 261 -17.89 7.43 4.33
CA TYR A 261 -16.66 7.73 3.59
C TYR A 261 -16.36 6.71 2.48
N GLU A 262 -17.31 5.85 2.10
CA GLU A 262 -17.12 4.82 1.06
C GLU A 262 -16.62 5.43 -0.26
N THR A 263 -17.22 6.54 -0.69
CA THR A 263 -16.93 7.19 -1.98
C THR A 263 -15.88 8.29 -1.88
N SER A 264 -15.28 8.47 -0.70
CA SER A 264 -14.36 9.57 -0.43
C SER A 264 -13.15 9.18 0.43
N ASP A 265 -12.81 7.88 0.52
CA ASP A 265 -11.63 7.38 1.25
C ASP A 265 -10.39 8.24 0.97
N ALA A 266 -9.79 8.76 2.05
CA ALA A 266 -8.66 9.70 1.97
C ALA A 266 -7.44 9.14 1.21
N VAL A 267 -7.32 7.81 1.12
CA VAL A 267 -6.20 7.11 0.48
C VAL A 267 -6.63 6.29 -0.75
N PHE A 268 -7.87 6.46 -1.22
CA PHE A 268 -8.38 5.81 -2.44
C PHE A 268 -8.33 4.27 -2.44
N GLY A 269 -8.45 3.63 -1.27
CA GLY A 269 -8.32 2.18 -1.14
C GLY A 269 -9.57 1.39 -1.51
N VAL A 270 -10.74 2.03 -1.52
CA VAL A 270 -12.04 1.38 -1.78
C VAL A 270 -12.15 0.90 -3.21
N LYS A 271 -12.53 -0.37 -3.38
CA LYS A 271 -12.87 -0.98 -4.67
C LYS A 271 -14.21 -1.69 -4.54
N THR A 272 -15.11 -1.56 -5.51
CA THR A 272 -16.50 -2.05 -5.41
C THR A 272 -16.60 -3.55 -5.09
N SER A 273 -15.69 -4.38 -5.59
CA SER A 273 -15.66 -5.83 -5.31
C SER A 273 -15.15 -6.19 -3.91
N LEU A 274 -14.71 -5.20 -3.13
CA LEU A 274 -14.25 -5.34 -1.74
C LEU A 274 -15.27 -4.75 -0.74
N LEU A 275 -16.45 -4.35 -1.20
CA LEU A 275 -17.53 -3.87 -0.34
C LEU A 275 -18.29 -5.05 0.28
N TYR A 276 -18.43 -5.05 1.60
CA TYR A 276 -19.21 -6.06 2.33
C TYR A 276 -20.46 -5.47 2.98
N THR A 277 -21.43 -6.33 3.23
CA THR A 277 -22.59 -6.06 4.09
C THR A 277 -22.56 -7.03 5.26
N LEU A 278 -23.15 -6.62 6.39
CA LEU A 278 -23.27 -7.47 7.57
C LEU A 278 -24.70 -7.95 7.75
N ASP A 279 -24.82 -9.21 8.09
CA ASP A 279 -26.07 -9.82 8.53
C ASP A 279 -26.07 -9.96 10.06
N LYS A 280 -27.22 -10.32 10.63
CA LYS A 280 -27.30 -10.81 12.01
C LYS A 280 -26.88 -12.27 12.07
N LEU A 281 -26.17 -12.65 13.13
CA LEU A 281 -25.58 -13.98 13.31
C LEU A 281 -26.63 -15.09 13.32
N GLY A 282 -27.77 -14.84 13.96
CA GLY A 282 -28.87 -15.80 14.10
C GLY A 282 -28.58 -16.89 15.13
N ALA A 283 -29.66 -17.56 15.58
CA ALA A 283 -29.62 -18.45 16.75
C ALA A 283 -28.71 -19.68 16.60
N GLU A 284 -28.61 -20.25 15.40
CA GLU A 284 -27.82 -21.47 15.15
C GLU A 284 -26.32 -21.20 15.33
N LYS A 285 -25.79 -20.18 14.64
CA LYS A 285 -24.37 -19.79 14.73
C LYS A 285 -24.05 -19.21 16.11
N ALA A 286 -24.95 -18.40 16.67
CA ALA A 286 -24.84 -17.90 18.04
C ALA A 286 -24.60 -19.03 19.05
N LYS A 287 -25.42 -20.10 18.98
CA LYS A 287 -25.23 -21.28 19.82
C LYS A 287 -23.91 -22.01 19.54
N LYS A 288 -23.55 -22.18 18.27
CA LYS A 288 -22.33 -22.89 17.85
C LYS A 288 -21.06 -22.20 18.34
N TYR A 289 -21.03 -20.88 18.28
CA TYR A 289 -19.84 -20.09 18.54
C TYR A 289 -19.88 -19.33 19.87
N ASP A 290 -20.88 -19.58 20.72
CA ASP A 290 -21.05 -18.88 22.02
C ASP A 290 -21.08 -17.35 21.86
N MET A 291 -22.01 -16.89 21.03
CA MET A 291 -22.24 -15.48 20.70
C MET A 291 -23.73 -15.14 20.82
N ASN A 292 -24.09 -13.86 20.71
CA ASN A 292 -25.50 -13.44 20.71
C ASN A 292 -26.10 -13.55 19.29
N PRO A 293 -27.38 -13.95 19.14
CA PRO A 293 -28.05 -13.99 17.84
C PRO A 293 -28.07 -12.65 17.08
N ASP A 294 -27.99 -11.54 17.82
CA ASP A 294 -28.00 -10.17 17.28
C ASP A 294 -26.59 -9.61 17.01
N ASP A 295 -25.53 -10.37 17.28
CA ASP A 295 -24.16 -10.03 16.88
C ASP A 295 -24.03 -10.03 15.35
N TRP A 296 -22.97 -9.41 14.83
CA TRP A 296 -22.77 -9.29 13.40
C TRP A 296 -22.16 -10.54 12.78
N TYR A 297 -22.52 -10.76 11.53
CA TYR A 297 -22.01 -11.86 10.72
C TYR A 297 -21.58 -11.38 9.34
N LEU A 298 -20.39 -11.80 8.92
CA LEU A 298 -19.84 -11.58 7.60
C LEU A 298 -19.51 -12.92 6.96
N LYS A 299 -20.18 -13.24 5.85
CA LYS A 299 -19.76 -14.33 4.97
C LYS A 299 -18.91 -13.78 3.84
N TRP A 300 -17.64 -14.18 3.76
CA TRP A 300 -16.75 -13.69 2.71
C TRP A 300 -15.78 -14.76 2.21
N HIS A 301 -15.62 -14.86 0.89
CA HIS A 301 -14.74 -15.84 0.27
C HIS A 301 -13.57 -15.15 -0.43
N PHE A 302 -12.38 -15.70 -0.26
CA PHE A 302 -11.17 -15.24 -0.92
C PHE A 302 -10.76 -16.20 -2.02
N LYS A 303 -10.29 -15.62 -3.13
CA LYS A 303 -9.75 -16.36 -4.26
C LYS A 303 -8.36 -15.85 -4.57
N ILE A 304 -7.35 -16.70 -4.46
CA ILE A 304 -5.96 -16.35 -4.78
C ILE A 304 -5.45 -17.22 -5.93
N ILE A 305 -4.38 -16.76 -6.57
CA ILE A 305 -3.74 -17.44 -7.71
C ILE A 305 -2.33 -17.88 -7.32
N THR A 306 -1.74 -18.78 -8.10
CA THR A 306 -0.35 -19.19 -7.88
C THR A 306 0.63 -18.03 -8.14
N THR A 307 1.83 -18.10 -7.54
CA THR A 307 2.89 -17.12 -7.83
C THR A 307 3.27 -17.10 -9.32
N GLU A 308 3.21 -18.25 -9.99
CA GLU A 308 3.52 -18.37 -11.42
C GLU A 308 2.48 -17.64 -12.28
N GLU A 309 1.19 -17.85 -12.03
CA GLU A 309 0.11 -17.16 -12.74
C GLU A 309 0.18 -15.65 -12.55
N ALA A 310 0.45 -15.18 -11.32
CA ALA A 310 0.62 -13.76 -11.03
C ALA A 310 1.78 -13.15 -11.83
N ARG A 311 2.95 -13.83 -11.86
CA ARG A 311 4.12 -13.40 -12.66
C ARG A 311 3.79 -13.34 -14.15
N LYS A 312 3.14 -14.37 -14.69
CA LYS A 312 2.73 -14.42 -16.10
C LYS A 312 1.77 -13.29 -16.44
N LEU A 313 0.76 -13.05 -15.60
CA LEU A 313 -0.21 -11.98 -15.82
C LEU A 313 0.45 -10.60 -15.78
N ARG A 314 1.37 -10.37 -14.83
CA ARG A 314 2.15 -9.14 -14.77
C ARG A 314 3.00 -8.93 -16.02
N PHE A 315 3.68 -9.97 -16.49
CA PHE A 315 4.46 -9.92 -17.72
C PHE A 315 3.60 -9.53 -18.93
N GLU A 316 2.45 -10.18 -19.14
CA GLU A 316 1.55 -9.86 -20.26
C GLU A 316 1.00 -8.44 -20.17
N LYS A 317 0.59 -7.97 -18.98
CA LYS A 317 0.12 -6.59 -18.81
C LYS A 317 1.22 -5.56 -19.07
N ASN A 318 2.45 -5.83 -18.62
CA ASN A 318 3.58 -4.95 -18.89
C ASN A 318 3.93 -4.92 -20.38
N LYS A 319 3.83 -6.06 -21.07
CA LYS A 319 4.01 -6.16 -22.52
C LYS A 319 2.95 -5.36 -23.27
N GLU A 320 1.68 -5.49 -22.89
CA GLU A 320 0.58 -4.70 -23.47
C GLU A 320 0.72 -3.19 -23.23
N ALA A 321 1.24 -2.80 -22.07
CA ALA A 321 1.53 -1.40 -21.76
C ALA A 321 2.68 -0.88 -22.62
N LEU A 322 3.69 -1.71 -22.90
CA LEU A 322 4.81 -1.38 -23.78
C LEU A 322 4.41 -1.21 -25.23
N THR A 323 3.51 -2.03 -25.78
CA THR A 323 3.02 -1.86 -27.17
C THR A 323 2.33 -0.51 -27.39
N ARG A 324 1.87 0.14 -26.32
CA ARG A 324 1.28 1.49 -26.35
C ARG A 324 2.33 2.59 -26.13
N ALA A 325 3.53 2.23 -25.69
CA ALA A 325 4.64 3.13 -25.38
C ALA A 325 5.66 3.21 -26.53
N ALA A 326 6.56 4.19 -26.48
CA ALA A 326 7.52 4.52 -27.53
C ALA A 326 8.41 3.35 -28.01
N ALA A 327 8.91 3.45 -29.25
CA ALA A 327 9.54 2.38 -30.06
C ALA A 327 10.85 1.74 -29.53
N ASN A 328 11.32 2.03 -28.31
CA ASN A 328 12.66 1.64 -27.84
C ASN A 328 12.69 0.96 -26.45
N LEU A 329 11.61 0.30 -26.03
CA LEU A 329 11.54 -0.40 -24.74
C LEU A 329 11.45 -1.92 -24.91
N THR A 330 12.10 -2.66 -24.02
CA THR A 330 12.02 -4.12 -23.87
C THR A 330 11.57 -4.48 -22.45
N LEU A 331 11.24 -5.75 -22.21
CA LEU A 331 11.05 -6.29 -20.87
C LEU A 331 12.33 -7.01 -20.42
N ASN A 332 12.77 -6.72 -19.19
CA ASN A 332 13.87 -7.43 -18.54
C ASN A 332 13.44 -8.82 -18.03
N GLU A 333 14.35 -9.52 -17.36
CA GLU A 333 14.10 -10.87 -16.80
C GLU A 333 12.94 -10.92 -15.77
N ASP A 334 12.67 -9.81 -15.09
CA ASP A 334 11.55 -9.68 -14.13
C ASP A 334 10.22 -9.31 -14.81
N GLY A 335 10.22 -9.14 -16.13
CA GLY A 335 9.07 -8.68 -16.90
C GLY A 335 8.78 -7.20 -16.72
N LEU A 336 9.78 -6.38 -16.39
CA LEU A 336 9.66 -4.93 -16.20
C LEU A 336 10.23 -4.17 -17.40
N PRO A 337 9.65 -3.01 -17.76
CA PRO A 337 10.10 -2.23 -18.89
C PRO A 337 11.45 -1.55 -18.64
N GLU A 338 12.34 -1.62 -19.63
CA GLU A 338 13.61 -0.87 -19.68
C GLU A 338 13.98 -0.53 -21.13
N PRO A 339 14.87 0.44 -21.38
CA PRO A 339 15.35 0.72 -22.73
C PRO A 339 15.99 -0.52 -23.35
N SER A 340 15.68 -0.76 -24.62
CA SER A 340 16.43 -1.74 -25.40
C SER A 340 17.91 -1.35 -25.37
N PRO A 341 18.83 -2.28 -25.13
CA PRO A 341 20.24 -2.05 -25.42
C PRO A 341 20.34 -1.50 -26.84
N LEU A 342 21.10 -0.41 -27.01
CA LEU A 342 21.45 0.05 -28.34
C LEU A 342 22.35 -1.02 -28.94
N ASP A 343 21.96 -1.60 -30.08
CA ASP A 343 22.80 -2.50 -30.88
C ASP A 343 24.13 -1.85 -31.27
#